data_AF-T1CE07-F1
#
_entry.id   AF-T1CE07-F1
#
_cell.length_a   1.000
_cell.length_b   1.000
_cell.length_c   1.000
_cell.angle_alpha   90.00
_cell.angle_beta   90.00
_cell.angle_gamma   90.00
#
_symmetry.space_group_name_H-M   'P 1'
#
loop_
_entity.id
_entity.type
_entity.pdbx_description
1 polymer ?
#
loop_
_entity_poly.entity_id
_entity_poly.type
_entity_poly.pdbx_seq_one_letter_code
_entity_poly.pdbx_strand_id
1 'polypeptide(L)'
;MQAPDCRWDLVVCDEAHKMSATLFGGEVKYTKRYHLGQLLSGLTRHFLLMSATPHNGKEADFQLFMALLDGDRFEGKYREGVHSAEVSDLMRRMVKENLRKFDNTPLFPLRMAYTVPYHLSPQEAALYGAGHGVCAQ
;
A
#
# COMPACT_ATOMS: atom_id res chain seq x y z
N MET A 1 -29.53 0.63 1.91
CA MET A 1 -29.51 0.65 0.43
C MET A 1 -29.73 -0.79 -0.02
N GLN A 2 -30.98 -1.21 -0.26
CA GLN A 2 -31.28 -2.53 -0.81
C GLN A 2 -32.06 -2.31 -2.11
N ALA A 3 -31.37 -2.47 -3.23
CA ALA A 3 -31.96 -2.62 -4.55
C ALA A 3 -31.79 -4.11 -4.91
N PRO A 4 -32.85 -4.93 -4.81
CA PRO A 4 -32.76 -6.38 -5.00
C PRO A 4 -32.16 -6.77 -6.36
N ASP A 5 -32.46 -5.97 -7.39
CA ASP A 5 -32.09 -6.26 -8.79
C ASP A 5 -30.76 -5.64 -9.24
N CYS A 6 -30.13 -4.80 -8.41
CA CYS A 6 -28.81 -4.22 -8.68
C CYS A 6 -27.73 -4.97 -7.90
N ARG A 7 -27.51 -6.25 -8.26
CA ARG A 7 -26.37 -7.03 -7.76
C ARG A 7 -25.18 -6.83 -8.69
N TRP A 8 -23.99 -6.67 -8.11
CA TRP A 8 -22.74 -6.58 -8.86
C TRP A 8 -22.03 -7.93 -8.79
N ASP A 9 -21.76 -8.56 -9.92
CA ASP A 9 -20.97 -9.78 -9.94
C ASP A 9 -19.48 -9.50 -9.65
N LEU A 10 -18.99 -8.33 -10.07
CA LEU A 10 -17.62 -7.87 -9.90
C LEU A 10 -17.57 -6.38 -9.55
N VAL A 11 -16.75 -6.02 -8.55
CA VAL A 11 -16.35 -4.65 -8.27
C VAL A 11 -14.84 -4.52 -8.42
N VAL A 12 -14.39 -3.51 -9.17
CA VAL A 12 -12.97 -3.19 -9.35
C VAL A 12 -12.68 -1.83 -8.73
N CYS A 13 -11.70 -1.77 -7.83
CA CYS A 13 -11.21 -0.53 -7.25
C CYS A 13 -9.80 -0.23 -7.75
N ASP A 14 -9.67 0.82 -8.55
CA ASP A 14 -8.37 1.37 -8.94
C ASP A 14 -7.81 2.31 -7.87
N GLU A 15 -6.49 2.40 -7.79
CA GLU A 15 -5.76 3.08 -6.73
C GLU A 15 -6.24 2.68 -5.33
N ALA A 16 -6.46 1.38 -5.15
CA ALA A 16 -7.08 0.80 -3.95
C ALA A 16 -6.31 1.13 -2.66
N HIS A 17 -5.03 1.50 -2.73
CA HIS A 17 -4.28 2.00 -1.57
C HIS A 17 -4.92 3.23 -0.89
N LYS A 18 -5.85 3.93 -1.55
CA LYS A 18 -6.65 5.01 -0.96
C LYS A 18 -7.75 4.50 -0.01
N MET A 19 -8.07 3.21 -0.05
CA MET A 19 -9.02 2.53 0.85
C MET A 19 -8.28 2.04 2.09
N SER A 20 -7.57 2.95 2.75
CA SER A 20 -6.67 2.62 3.84
C SER A 20 -7.31 2.80 5.22
N ALA A 21 -6.81 2.03 6.17
CA ALA A 21 -6.93 2.27 7.59
C ALA A 21 -5.53 2.29 8.19
N THR A 22 -5.37 2.95 9.33
CA THR A 22 -4.06 3.13 9.95
C THR A 22 -4.09 2.69 11.40
N LEU A 23 -3.11 1.89 11.81
CA LEU A 23 -2.90 1.56 13.21
C LEU A 23 -1.94 2.58 13.83
N PHE A 24 -2.37 3.28 14.88
CA PHE A 24 -1.54 4.22 15.63
C PHE A 24 -1.85 4.12 17.12
N GLY A 25 -0.83 3.97 17.97
CA GLY A 25 -1.02 3.89 19.42
C GLY A 25 -1.89 2.69 19.88
N GLY A 26 -1.99 1.63 19.08
CA GLY A 26 -2.84 0.47 19.37
C GLY A 26 -4.31 0.65 18.97
N GLU A 27 -4.69 1.81 18.43
CA GLU A 27 -6.02 2.10 17.92
C GLU A 27 -6.03 2.10 16.38
N VAL A 28 -7.09 1.53 15.80
CA VAL A 28 -7.28 1.53 14.35
C VAL A 28 -8.14 2.72 13.96
N LYS A 29 -7.61 3.57 13.07
CA LYS A 29 -8.35 4.67 12.47
C LYS A 29 -8.80 4.29 11.07
N TYR A 30 -10.10 4.03 10.92
CA TYR A 30 -10.73 3.74 9.64
C TYR A 30 -11.06 5.02 8.87
N THR A 31 -10.81 5.00 7.56
CA THR A 31 -11.24 6.09 6.66
C THR A 31 -12.64 5.78 6.08
N LYS A 32 -13.33 6.81 5.59
CA LYS A 32 -14.61 6.61 4.87
C LYS A 32 -14.48 5.69 3.66
N ARG A 33 -13.33 5.72 2.98
CA ARG A 33 -13.03 4.85 1.82
C ARG A 33 -12.82 3.39 2.24
N TYR A 34 -12.20 3.18 3.40
CA TYR A 34 -12.09 1.84 3.97
C TYR A 34 -13.48 1.26 4.27
N HIS A 35 -14.36 2.02 4.93
CA HIS A 35 -15.73 1.57 5.18
C HIS A 35 -16.52 1.28 3.90
N LEU A 36 -16.31 2.09 2.85
CA LEU A 36 -16.88 1.79 1.54
C LEU A 36 -16.37 0.44 1.00
N GLY A 37 -15.08 0.14 1.17
CA GLY A 37 -14.50 -1.16 0.82
C GLY A 37 -15.14 -2.33 1.55
N GLN A 38 -15.30 -2.21 2.86
CA GLN A 38 -15.97 -3.24 3.67
C GLN A 38 -17.41 -3.48 3.22
N LEU A 39 -18.13 -2.41 2.85
CA LEU A 39 -19.48 -2.54 2.33
C LEU A 39 -19.47 -3.22 0.95
N LEU A 40 -18.59 -2.80 0.05
CA LEU A 40 -18.53 -3.33 -1.31
C LEU A 40 -18.09 -4.79 -1.35
N SER A 41 -17.12 -5.20 -0.53
CA SER A 41 -16.64 -6.58 -0.46
C SER A 41 -17.75 -7.56 -0.05
N GLY A 42 -18.70 -7.12 0.79
CA GLY A 42 -19.87 -7.92 1.18
C GLY A 42 -21.04 -7.92 0.19
N LEU A 43 -21.02 -7.06 -0.84
CA LEU A 43 -22.13 -6.90 -1.80
C LEU A 43 -21.88 -7.59 -3.14
N THR A 44 -20.67 -8.10 -3.38
CA THR A 44 -20.26 -8.73 -4.64
C THR A 44 -19.57 -10.06 -4.40
N ARG A 45 -19.64 -10.96 -5.37
CA ARG A 45 -18.90 -12.22 -5.34
C ARG A 45 -17.42 -12.01 -5.66
N HIS A 46 -17.10 -11.07 -6.55
CA HIS A 46 -15.74 -10.82 -7.01
C HIS A 46 -15.33 -9.39 -6.67
N PHE A 47 -14.26 -9.24 -5.87
CA PHE A 47 -13.73 -7.94 -5.48
C PHE A 47 -12.26 -7.84 -5.85
N LEU A 48 -11.94 -6.94 -6.77
CA LEU A 48 -10.60 -6.76 -7.32
C LEU A 48 -10.02 -5.40 -6.92
N LEU A 49 -8.92 -5.44 -6.18
CA LEU A 49 -8.17 -4.24 -5.80
C LEU A 49 -6.94 -4.08 -6.69
N MET A 50 -6.84 -2.94 -7.37
CA MET A 50 -5.70 -2.59 -8.21
C MET A 50 -4.91 -1.46 -7.55
N SER A 51 -3.59 -1.64 -7.40
CA SER A 51 -2.71 -0.60 -6.87
C SER A 51 -1.26 -0.82 -7.29
N ALA A 52 -0.56 0.25 -7.65
CA ALA A 52 0.88 0.23 -7.88
C ALA A 52 1.69 0.05 -6.57
N THR A 53 1.15 0.57 -5.47
CA THR A 53 1.80 0.65 -4.16
C THR A 53 0.79 0.36 -3.05
N PRO A 54 0.49 -0.92 -2.75
CA PRO A 54 -0.58 -1.27 -1.82
C PRO A 54 -0.27 -0.93 -0.36
N HIS A 55 0.99 -0.62 -0.01
CA HIS A 55 1.37 -0.25 1.35
C HIS A 55 2.51 0.79 1.36
N ASN A 56 2.61 1.51 2.48
CA ASN A 56 3.61 2.56 2.77
C ASN A 56 4.79 2.06 3.63
N GLY A 57 4.94 0.73 3.77
CA GLY A 57 5.94 0.10 4.65
C GLY A 57 5.45 -0.22 6.07
N LYS A 58 4.21 0.13 6.44
CA LYS A 58 3.60 -0.28 7.72
C LYS A 58 2.83 -1.58 7.56
N GLU A 59 3.31 -2.64 8.20
CA GLU A 59 2.71 -3.98 8.10
C GLU A 59 1.29 -4.03 8.67
N ALA A 60 1.04 -3.38 9.81
CA ALA A 60 -0.30 -3.32 10.39
C ALA A 60 -1.33 -2.65 9.47
N ASP A 61 -0.95 -1.56 8.79
CA ASP A 61 -1.82 -0.87 7.83
C ASP A 61 -2.07 -1.76 6.60
N PHE A 62 -1.06 -2.52 6.17
CA PHE A 62 -1.18 -3.47 5.07
C PHE A 62 -2.13 -4.63 5.40
N GLN A 63 -2.07 -5.19 6.61
CA GLN A 63 -3.00 -6.23 7.04
C GLN A 63 -4.44 -5.74 7.08
N LEU A 64 -4.66 -4.52 7.59
CA LEU A 64 -5.99 -3.88 7.51
C LEU A 64 -6.46 -3.74 6.06
N PHE A 65 -5.59 -3.33 5.14
CA PHE A 65 -5.93 -3.25 3.72
C PHE A 65 -6.29 -4.63 3.13
N MET A 66 -5.56 -5.68 3.48
CA MET A 66 -5.84 -7.06 3.03
C MET A 66 -7.13 -7.64 3.63
N ALA A 67 -7.56 -7.18 4.81
CA ALA A 67 -8.84 -7.56 5.40
C ALA A 67 -10.07 -7.13 4.56
N LEU A 68 -9.88 -6.23 3.58
CA LEU A 68 -10.92 -5.92 2.59
C LEU A 68 -11.17 -7.07 1.61
N LEU A 69 -10.19 -7.94 1.39
CA LEU A 69 -10.27 -9.12 0.51
C LEU A 69 -10.63 -10.39 1.28
N ASP A 70 -10.10 -10.54 2.49
CA ASP A 70 -10.32 -11.71 3.35
C ASP A 70 -10.33 -11.26 4.81
N GLY A 71 -11.53 -10.95 5.33
CA GLY A 71 -11.69 -10.50 6.71
C GLY A 71 -11.23 -11.56 7.70
N ASP A 72 -11.65 -12.82 7.54
CA ASP A 72 -11.36 -13.89 8.49
C ASP A 72 -9.86 -14.16 8.64
N ARG A 73 -9.09 -14.01 7.57
CA ARG A 73 -7.64 -14.24 7.57
C ARG A 73 -6.81 -13.08 8.13
N PHE A 74 -7.29 -11.85 8.00
CA PHE A 74 -6.54 -10.63 8.33
C PHE A 74 -7.18 -9.79 9.44
N GLU A 75 -8.33 -10.21 9.99
CA GLU A 75 -8.92 -9.61 11.18
C GLU A 75 -8.19 -10.06 12.46
N GLY A 76 -7.74 -9.10 13.25
CA GLY A 76 -7.11 -9.34 14.54
C GLY A 76 -5.95 -8.37 14.83
N LYS A 77 -5.60 -8.21 16.11
CA LYS A 77 -4.40 -7.45 16.49
C LYS A 77 -3.17 -8.13 15.91
N TYR A 78 -2.42 -7.40 15.10
CA TYR A 78 -1.09 -7.80 14.64
C TYR A 78 -0.27 -8.37 15.80
N ARG A 79 0.19 -9.62 15.67
CA ARG A 79 1.14 -10.25 16.58
C ARG A 79 2.45 -10.42 15.83
N GLU A 80 3.49 -9.71 16.27
CA GLU A 80 4.85 -9.90 15.73
C GLU A 80 5.24 -11.38 15.77
N GLY A 81 5.74 -11.90 14.64
CA GLY A 81 6.32 -13.23 14.53
C GLY A 81 5.36 -14.40 14.25
N VAL A 82 4.03 -14.19 14.24
CA VAL A 82 3.04 -15.27 14.01
C VAL A 82 2.31 -15.13 12.66
N HIS A 83 2.25 -13.92 12.10
CA HIS A 83 1.54 -13.64 10.86
C HIS A 83 2.40 -12.84 9.88
N SER A 84 3.37 -13.48 9.23
CA SER A 84 3.68 -13.07 7.85
C SER A 84 2.49 -13.56 7.03
N ALA A 85 1.48 -12.72 6.85
CA ALA A 85 0.30 -13.15 6.14
C ALA A 85 0.72 -13.51 4.71
N GLU A 86 0.63 -14.80 4.36
CA GLU A 86 1.15 -15.32 3.11
C GLU A 86 0.24 -14.89 1.95
N VAL A 87 0.39 -13.66 1.45
CA VAL A 87 -0.52 -13.07 0.45
C VAL A 87 -0.40 -13.66 -0.97
N SER A 88 0.30 -14.78 -1.15
CA SER A 88 0.67 -15.32 -2.46
C SER A 88 -0.54 -15.72 -3.33
N ASP A 89 -1.62 -16.13 -2.68
CA ASP A 89 -2.91 -16.55 -3.25
C ASP A 89 -3.87 -15.38 -3.49
N LEU A 90 -3.74 -14.29 -2.73
CA LEU A 90 -4.60 -13.11 -2.81
C LEU A 90 -4.01 -11.97 -3.64
N MET A 91 -2.68 -11.92 -3.77
CA MET A 91 -1.97 -10.81 -4.38
C MET A 91 -1.05 -11.29 -5.52
N ARG A 92 -1.22 -10.66 -6.69
CA ARG A 92 -0.26 -10.78 -7.80
C ARG A 92 0.47 -9.45 -8.00
N ARG A 93 1.80 -9.46 -7.83
CA ARG A 93 2.67 -8.30 -8.09
C ARG A 93 3.60 -8.57 -9.26
N MET A 94 3.51 -7.73 -10.29
CA MET A 94 4.46 -7.73 -11.41
C MET A 94 5.36 -6.50 -11.29
N VAL A 95 6.68 -6.69 -11.37
CA VAL A 95 7.66 -5.60 -11.44
C VAL A 95 8.02 -5.33 -12.90
N LYS A 96 8.29 -4.06 -13.25
CA LYS A 96 8.53 -3.66 -14.64
C LYS A 96 9.71 -4.41 -15.27
N GLU A 97 10.70 -4.70 -14.44
CA GLU A 97 11.91 -5.44 -14.78
C GLU A 97 11.63 -6.89 -15.21
N ASN A 98 10.51 -7.48 -14.76
CA ASN A 98 10.09 -8.83 -15.12
C ASN A 98 9.14 -8.86 -16.32
N LEU A 99 8.67 -7.70 -16.79
CA LEU A 99 7.77 -7.64 -17.92
C LEU A 99 8.57 -7.76 -19.21
N ARG A 100 8.18 -8.73 -20.04
CA ARG A 100 8.82 -9.05 -21.33
C ARG A 100 7.79 -9.02 -22.45
N LYS A 101 8.24 -8.72 -23.66
CA LYS A 101 7.46 -8.86 -24.89
C LYS A 101 7.31 -10.35 -25.23
N PHE A 102 6.48 -10.67 -26.24
CA PHE A 102 6.28 -12.05 -26.71
C PHE A 102 7.56 -12.70 -27.25
N ASP A 103 8.50 -11.91 -27.76
CA ASP A 103 9.83 -12.37 -28.21
C ASP A 103 10.83 -12.54 -27.05
N ASN A 104 10.36 -12.46 -25.80
CA ASN A 104 11.14 -12.56 -24.57
C ASN A 104 12.12 -11.39 -24.32
N THR A 105 12.08 -10.32 -25.11
CA THR A 105 12.87 -9.11 -24.84
C THR A 105 12.25 -8.27 -23.71
N PRO A 106 13.03 -7.51 -22.92
CA PRO A 106 12.49 -6.63 -21.89
C PRO A 106 11.45 -5.66 -22.44
N LEU A 107 10.30 -5.55 -21.77
CA LEU A 107 9.24 -4.63 -22.16
C LEU A 107 9.64 -3.17 -21.88
N PHE A 108 10.34 -2.94 -20.77
CA PHE A 108 10.81 -1.63 -20.35
C PHE A 108 12.34 -1.50 -20.45
N PRO A 109 12.87 -0.29 -20.69
CA PRO A 109 14.31 -0.03 -20.60
C PRO A 109 14.88 -0.33 -19.21
N LEU A 110 16.18 -0.59 -19.16
CA LEU A 110 16.90 -0.77 -17.90
C LEU A 110 16.87 0.51 -17.06
N ARG A 111 16.59 0.37 -15.76
CA ARG A 111 16.65 1.46 -14.80
C ARG A 111 18.09 1.67 -14.35
N MET A 112 18.69 2.80 -14.74
CA MET A 112 20.01 3.23 -14.27
C MET A 112 19.84 4.34 -13.24
N ALA A 113 20.28 4.10 -12.00
CA ALA A 113 20.26 5.11 -10.95
C ALA A 113 21.70 5.33 -10.45
N TYR A 114 22.15 6.58 -10.45
CA TYR A 114 23.47 6.98 -9.94
C TYR A 114 23.31 8.19 -9.02
N THR A 115 24.05 8.18 -7.92
CA THR A 115 24.12 9.31 -6.99
C THR A 115 25.12 10.32 -7.53
N VAL A 116 24.68 11.56 -7.73
CA VAL A 116 25.58 12.67 -8.07
C VAL A 116 25.98 13.35 -6.76
N PRO A 117 27.25 13.32 -6.37
CA PRO A 117 27.71 14.08 -5.22
C PRO A 117 27.65 15.58 -5.53
N TYR A 118 27.32 16.39 -4.54
CA TYR A 118 27.34 17.84 -4.63
C TYR A 118 27.94 18.42 -3.35
N HIS A 119 28.50 19.62 -3.46
CA HIS A 119 29.01 20.37 -2.30
C HIS A 119 27.97 21.41 -1.90
N LEU A 120 27.74 21.55 -0.60
CA LEU A 120 26.95 22.65 -0.06
C LEU A 120 27.70 23.96 -0.31
N SER A 121 26.97 24.99 -0.73
CA SER A 121 27.47 26.35 -0.68
C SER A 121 27.73 26.78 0.78
N PRO A 122 28.59 27.79 1.01
CA PRO A 122 28.83 28.30 2.37
C PRO A 122 27.55 28.68 3.12
N GLN A 123 26.56 29.24 2.42
CA GLN A 123 25.27 29.64 2.99
C GLN A 123 24.41 28.44 3.37
N GLU A 124 24.34 27.41 2.51
CA GLU A 124 23.62 26.15 2.82
C GLU A 124 24.28 25.41 3.97
N ALA A 125 25.61 25.37 4.02
CA ALA A 125 26.35 24.76 5.12
C ALA A 125 26.11 25.50 6.44
N ALA A 126 26.08 26.83 6.42
CA ALA A 126 25.75 27.65 7.59
C ALA A 126 24.30 27.43 8.06
N LEU A 127 23.33 27.38 7.15
CA LEU A 127 21.94 27.07 7.46
C LEU A 127 21.78 25.66 8.06
N TYR A 128 22.43 24.67 7.46
CA TYR A 128 22.43 23.29 7.93
C TYR A 128 23.04 23.21 9.34
N GLY A 129 24.21 23.82 9.55
CA GLY A 129 24.87 23.89 10.85
C GLY A 129 24.03 24.60 11.92
N ALA A 130 23.33 25.69 11.57
CA ALA A 130 22.46 26.42 12.48
C ALA A 130 21.26 25.57 12.95
N GLY A 131 20.69 24.74 12.08
CA GLY A 131 19.59 23.83 12.44
C GLY A 131 20.01 22.66 13.35
N HIS A 132 21.29 22.25 13.28
CA HIS A 132 21.84 21.19 14.14
C HIS A 132 22.38 21.68 15.50
N GLY A 133 22.56 23.00 15.68
CA GLY A 133 23.07 23.61 16.91
C GLY A 133 22.03 23.88 18.00
N VAL A 134 20.73 23.66 17.74
CA VAL A 134 19.64 24.06 18.66
C VAL A 134 19.28 23.01 19.72
N CYS A 135 19.76 21.76 19.60
CA CYS A 135 19.50 20.70 20.59
C CYS A 135 20.65 20.40 21.56
N ALA A 136 21.71 21.23 21.59
CA ALA A 136 22.88 21.03 22.45
C ALA A 136 23.16 22.24 23.38
N GLN A 137 22.10 22.82 23.95
CA GLN A 137 22.18 23.72 25.11
C GLN A 137 21.15 23.30 26.16
#